data_AF-A0A3A8WXG2-F1
#
_entry.id   AF-A0A3A8WXG2-F1
#
_cell.length_a   1.000
_cell.length_b   1.000
_cell.length_c   1.000
_cell.angle_alpha   90.00
_cell.angle_beta   90.00
_cell.angle_gamma   90.00
#
_symmetry.space_group_name_H-M   'P 1'
#
loop_
_entity.id
_entity.type
_entity.pdbx_description
1 polymer ?
#
loop_
_entity_poly.entity_id
_entity_poly.type
_entity_poly.pdbx_seq_one_letter_code
_entity_poly.pdbx_strand_id
1 'polypeptide(L)'
;MVNNEQETREDSEDKKGIGEVKIASDVVAVIAGLAANEVEGVYSMAGNITNELIGRLGMKNMSKGVKVMMEEGTVRVDMALNMKYGYSIPKVTKQVQEKVSQQIENMTGLIVPEVNIRVAGVNLGE
;
A
#
# COMPACT_ATOMS: atom_id res chain seq x y z
N MET A 1 -9.75 -47.35 -47.09
CA MET A 1 -8.91 -46.19 -47.50
C MET A 1 -9.85 -44.99 -47.52
N VAL A 2 -9.82 -43.99 -46.65
CA VAL A 2 -9.00 -43.59 -45.49
C VAL A 2 -9.98 -42.83 -44.59
N ASN A 3 -10.01 -43.14 -43.30
CA ASN A 3 -10.72 -42.35 -42.28
C ASN A 3 -9.98 -41.03 -42.10
N ASN A 4 -10.66 -39.88 -42.16
CA ASN A 4 -10.01 -38.59 -41.90
C ASN A 4 -10.95 -37.63 -41.18
N GLU A 5 -11.16 -37.87 -39.87
CA GLU A 5 -11.47 -36.82 -38.89
C GLU A 5 -10.85 -37.28 -37.55
N GLN A 6 -9.56 -36.98 -37.34
CA GLN A 6 -8.96 -36.95 -36.02
C GLN A 6 -8.80 -35.48 -35.62
N GLU A 7 -9.74 -34.98 -34.83
CA GLU A 7 -9.47 -33.89 -33.90
C GLU A 7 -8.51 -34.42 -32.84
N THR A 8 -7.32 -33.84 -32.75
CA THR A 8 -6.56 -33.75 -31.50
C THR A 8 -5.44 -32.74 -31.71
N ARG A 9 -5.62 -31.54 -31.16
CA ARG A 9 -4.50 -30.67 -30.77
C ARG A 9 -4.56 -30.58 -29.26
N GLU A 10 -3.87 -31.50 -28.61
CA GLU A 10 -3.43 -31.30 -27.23
C GLU A 10 -2.27 -30.32 -27.29
N ASP A 11 -2.55 -29.03 -27.07
CA ASP A 11 -1.50 -28.08 -26.72
C ASP A 11 -1.15 -28.31 -25.26
N SER A 12 -0.18 -29.22 -25.07
CA SER A 12 0.54 -29.39 -23.81
C SER A 12 1.40 -28.16 -23.56
N GLU A 13 0.90 -27.21 -22.77
CA GLU A 13 1.76 -26.21 -22.13
C GLU A 13 1.99 -26.58 -20.65
N ASP A 14 3.26 -26.76 -20.34
CA ASP A 14 3.84 -27.16 -19.08
C ASP A 14 3.33 -26.37 -17.87
N LYS A 15 2.37 -26.93 -17.12
CA LYS A 15 2.15 -26.56 -15.71
C LYS A 15 3.16 -27.27 -14.80
N LYS A 16 4.44 -26.93 -14.92
CA LYS A 16 5.38 -27.05 -13.79
C LYS A 16 5.46 -25.71 -13.08
N GLY A 17 4.54 -25.50 -12.12
CA GLY A 17 4.44 -24.25 -11.37
C GLY A 17 5.67 -24.00 -10.49
N ILE A 18 6.20 -22.78 -10.53
CA ILE A 18 7.32 -22.28 -9.72
C ILE A 18 6.94 -21.97 -8.25
N GLY A 19 5.75 -22.37 -7.81
CA GLY A 19 5.22 -22.13 -6.46
C GLY A 19 4.16 -21.01 -6.39
N GLU A 20 3.81 -20.59 -5.17
CA GLU A 20 2.82 -19.55 -4.86
C GLU A 20 3.51 -18.37 -4.15
N VAL A 21 3.21 -17.13 -4.55
CA VAL A 21 3.70 -15.90 -3.90
C VAL A 21 2.55 -15.24 -3.14
N LYS A 22 2.77 -14.89 -1.86
CA LYS A 22 1.80 -14.16 -1.04
C LYS A 22 2.43 -12.89 -0.49
N ILE A 23 1.69 -11.79 -0.58
CA ILE A 23 2.10 -10.49 -0.03
C ILE A 23 1.28 -10.25 1.23
N ALA A 24 1.96 -10.06 2.36
CA ALA A 24 1.30 -9.77 3.62
C ALA A 24 0.80 -8.32 3.66
N SER A 25 -0.33 -8.09 4.33
CA SER A 25 -0.91 -6.75 4.53
C SER A 25 0.07 -5.77 5.18
N ASP A 26 0.93 -6.26 6.08
CA ASP A 26 1.94 -5.44 6.75
C ASP A 26 2.99 -4.89 5.77
N VAL A 27 3.32 -5.64 4.71
CA VAL A 27 4.24 -5.17 3.66
C VAL A 27 3.59 -4.04 2.86
N VAL A 28 2.31 -4.19 2.50
CA VAL A 28 1.54 -3.14 1.81
C VAL A 28 1.42 -1.89 2.69
N ALA A 29 1.22 -2.05 3.99
CA ALA A 29 1.16 -0.93 4.94
C ALA A 29 2.49 -0.15 5.00
N VAL A 30 3.63 -0.84 4.92
CA VAL A 30 4.96 -0.19 4.85
C VAL A 30 5.11 0.61 3.56
N ILE A 31 4.74 0.04 2.41
CA ILE A 31 4.79 0.74 1.12
C ILE A 31 3.93 2.01 1.17
N ALA A 32 2.69 1.91 1.64
CA ALA A 32 1.78 3.03 1.80
C ALA A 32 2.35 4.13 2.71
N GLY A 33 2.91 3.75 3.86
CA GLY A 33 3.50 4.69 4.81
C GLY A 33 4.71 5.42 4.24
N LEU A 34 5.59 4.71 3.53
CA LEU A 34 6.75 5.32 2.86
C LEU A 34 6.29 6.28 1.75
N ALA A 35 5.41 5.82 0.86
CA ALA A 35 4.87 6.60 -0.24
C ALA A 35 4.21 7.90 0.24
N ALA A 36 3.42 7.84 1.33
CA ALA A 36 2.79 9.01 1.92
C ALA A 36 3.80 10.00 2.50
N ASN A 37 4.84 9.53 3.22
CA ASN A 37 5.87 10.40 3.79
C ASN A 37 6.73 11.10 2.73
N GLU A 38 6.85 10.55 1.53
CA GLU A 38 7.58 11.18 0.43
C GLU A 38 6.82 12.34 -0.25
N VAL A 39 5.55 12.56 0.08
CA VAL A 39 4.79 13.69 -0.47
C VAL A 39 5.12 14.97 0.28
N GLU A 40 5.52 15.99 -0.46
CA GLU A 40 5.80 17.30 0.10
C GLU A 40 4.54 17.90 0.76
N GLY A 41 4.70 18.42 1.98
CA GLY A 41 3.60 18.92 2.80
C GLY A 41 3.07 17.92 3.82
N VAL A 42 3.43 16.64 3.71
CA VAL A 42 3.28 15.68 4.82
C VAL A 42 4.41 15.92 5.83
N TYR A 43 4.06 16.05 7.11
CA TYR A 43 5.03 16.18 8.20
C TYR A 43 5.39 14.81 8.77
N SER A 44 4.37 14.00 9.10
CA SER A 44 4.55 12.64 9.60
C SER A 44 3.25 11.84 9.50
N MET A 45 3.34 10.52 9.58
CA MET A 45 2.16 9.66 9.79
C MET A 45 1.71 9.76 11.25
N ALA A 46 0.39 9.90 11.47
CA ALA A 46 -0.16 9.98 12.80
C ALA A 46 -0.17 8.59 13.45
N GLY A 47 0.42 8.47 14.63
CA GLY A 47 0.65 7.18 15.28
C GLY A 47 2.09 6.67 15.14
N ASN A 48 2.96 7.34 14.37
CA ASN A 48 4.40 7.10 14.44
C ASN A 48 4.86 7.27 15.88
N ILE A 49 5.32 6.16 16.46
CA ILE A 49 5.91 6.10 17.78
C ILE A 49 7.19 6.96 17.73
N THR A 50 7.25 8.04 18.51
CA THR A 50 8.50 8.77 18.74
C THR A 50 9.51 7.82 19.38
N ASN A 51 10.82 8.02 19.14
CA ASN A 51 11.88 7.14 19.69
C ASN A 51 11.76 6.91 21.21
N GLU A 52 11.16 7.82 21.97
CA GLU A 52 10.88 7.68 23.41
C GLU A 52 9.94 6.51 23.76
N LEU A 53 9.02 6.16 22.86
CA LEU A 53 7.93 5.22 23.14
C LEU A 53 8.28 3.80 22.61
N ILE A 54 9.30 3.69 21.75
CA ILE A 54 9.96 2.43 21.33
C ILE A 54 10.77 1.82 22.49
N GLY A 55 11.38 2.64 23.36
CA GLY A 55 12.20 2.15 24.49
C GLY A 55 11.40 1.48 25.61
N ARG A 56 10.08 1.68 25.68
CA ARG A 56 9.21 1.13 26.74
C ARG A 56 8.31 -0.01 26.28
N LEU A 57 8.05 -0.14 24.98
CA LEU A 57 7.17 -1.16 24.41
C LEU A 57 7.95 -1.88 23.30
N GLY A 58 8.38 -3.11 23.56
CA GLY A 58 9.08 -3.98 22.61
C GLY A 58 8.21 -4.45 21.44
N MET A 59 7.58 -3.54 20.69
CA MET A 59 6.67 -3.84 19.60
C MET A 59 7.29 -3.45 18.25
N LYS A 60 7.50 -4.48 17.42
CA LYS A 60 8.05 -4.50 16.06
C LYS A 60 7.18 -3.83 14.97
N ASN A 61 6.11 -3.12 15.30
CA ASN A 61 5.10 -2.73 14.32
C ASN A 61 5.20 -1.25 13.93
N MET A 62 5.99 -0.98 12.88
CA MET A 62 6.15 0.33 12.22
C MET A 62 4.88 0.84 11.50
N SER A 63 3.78 0.09 11.50
CA SER A 63 2.54 0.42 10.75
C SER A 63 1.51 1.26 11.53
N LYS A 64 1.86 1.83 12.69
CA LYS A 64 0.92 2.67 13.46
C LYS A 64 0.63 3.97 12.72
N GLY A 65 -0.51 4.00 12.02
CA GLY A 65 -0.96 5.13 11.22
C GLY A 65 -1.47 4.74 9.83
N VAL A 66 -1.26 3.47 9.42
CA VAL A 66 -1.80 2.91 8.18
C VAL A 66 -2.49 1.58 8.49
N LYS A 67 -3.76 1.46 8.12
CA LYS A 67 -4.52 0.23 8.15
C LYS A 67 -4.79 -0.20 6.72
N VAL A 68 -4.51 -1.46 6.43
CA VAL A 68 -4.73 -2.05 5.10
C VAL A 68 -5.75 -3.17 5.22
N MET A 69 -6.73 -3.17 4.33
CA MET A 69 -7.68 -4.27 4.15
C MET A 69 -7.48 -4.83 2.75
N MET A 70 -7.31 -6.16 2.66
CA MET A 70 -7.06 -6.86 1.40
C MET A 70 -8.18 -7.87 1.15
N GLU A 71 -8.72 -7.84 -0.06
CA GLU A 71 -9.80 -8.74 -0.50
C GLU A 71 -9.63 -9.00 -2.00
N GLU A 72 -9.48 -10.26 -2.41
CA GLU A 72 -9.46 -10.68 -3.82
C GLU A 72 -8.54 -9.85 -4.74
N GLY A 73 -7.31 -9.57 -4.31
CA GLY A 73 -6.34 -8.77 -5.08
C GLY A 73 -6.58 -7.25 -5.05
N THR A 74 -7.61 -6.82 -4.32
CA THR A 74 -7.95 -5.42 -4.08
C THR A 74 -7.48 -4.98 -2.69
N VAL A 75 -7.06 -3.72 -2.57
CA VAL A 75 -6.50 -3.14 -1.37
C VAL A 75 -7.21 -1.83 -1.04
N ARG A 76 -7.74 -1.72 0.17
CA ARG A 76 -8.23 -0.45 0.73
C ARG A 76 -7.26 0.03 1.79
N VAL A 77 -6.90 1.30 1.73
CA VAL A 77 -5.93 1.91 2.67
C VAL A 77 -6.60 3.00 3.47
N ASP A 78 -6.61 2.86 4.79
CA ASP A 78 -6.97 3.93 5.71
C ASP A 78 -5.70 4.45 6.37
N MET A 79 -5.46 5.76 6.33
CA MET A 79 -4.29 6.35 6.97
C MET A 79 -4.58 7.67 7.65
N ALA A 80 -3.77 7.97 8.66
CA ALA A 80 -3.82 9.23 9.36
C ALA A 80 -2.47 9.94 9.27
N LEU A 81 -2.48 11.26 9.01
CA LEU A 81 -1.27 12.04 8.79
C LEU A 81 -1.32 13.40 9.46
N ASN A 82 -0.15 13.89 9.85
CA ASN A 82 0.09 15.26 10.29
C ASN A 82 0.63 16.05 9.10
N MET A 83 0.06 17.23 8.86
CA MET A 83 0.46 18.08 7.75
C MET A 83 1.39 19.20 8.19
N LYS A 84 2.26 19.67 7.28
CA LYS A 84 3.04 20.90 7.49
C LYS A 84 2.13 22.13 7.35
N TYR A 85 2.31 23.12 8.21
CA TYR A 85 1.65 24.41 8.09
C TYR A 85 2.01 25.09 6.76
N GLY A 86 1.07 25.86 6.20
CA GLY A 86 1.25 26.56 4.92
C GLY A 86 0.96 25.74 3.67
N TYR A 87 0.77 24.42 3.79
CA TYR A 87 0.38 23.57 2.66
C TYR A 87 -1.15 23.41 2.58
N SER A 88 -1.68 23.33 1.35
CA SER A 88 -3.11 23.10 1.11
C SER A 88 -3.47 21.65 1.40
N ILE A 89 -4.33 21.43 2.39
CA ILE A 89 -4.78 20.09 2.80
C ILE A 89 -5.33 19.30 1.60
N PRO A 90 -6.35 19.77 0.85
CA PRO A 90 -6.93 18.97 -0.23
C PRO A 90 -5.92 18.66 -1.35
N LYS A 91 -4.99 19.57 -1.63
CA LYS A 91 -3.97 19.38 -2.68
C LYS A 91 -2.97 18.30 -2.27
N VAL A 92 -2.42 18.38 -1.06
CA VAL A 92 -1.43 17.41 -0.57
C VAL A 92 -2.07 16.05 -0.36
N THR A 93 -3.26 15.97 0.23
CA THR A 93 -3.92 14.67 0.43
C THR A 93 -4.22 13.99 -0.90
N LYS A 94 -4.61 14.74 -1.94
CA LYS A 94 -4.77 14.17 -3.29
C LYS A 94 -3.47 13.58 -3.83
N GLN A 95 -2.35 14.28 -3.66
CA GLN A 95 -1.03 13.77 -4.06
C GLN A 95 -0.63 12.52 -3.26
N VAL A 96 -0.97 12.47 -1.96
CA VAL A 96 -0.77 11.26 -1.13
C VAL A 96 -1.59 10.10 -1.65
N GLN A 97 -2.88 10.31 -1.98
CA GLN A 97 -3.73 9.25 -2.53
C GLN A 97 -3.15 8.69 -3.83
N GLU A 98 -2.79 9.56 -4.77
CA GLU A 98 -2.21 9.17 -6.06
C GLU A 98 -0.88 8.44 -5.89
N LYS A 99 0.01 8.93 -5.02
CA LYS A 99 1.32 8.31 -4.82
C LYS A 99 1.21 6.96 -4.11
N VAL A 100 0.36 6.85 -3.10
CA VAL A 100 0.14 5.60 -2.35
C VAL A 100 -0.44 4.52 -3.24
N SER A 101 -1.49 4.83 -4.03
CA SER A 101 -2.07 3.85 -4.95
C SER A 101 -1.04 3.39 -5.97
N GLN A 102 -0.38 4.33 -6.66
CA GLN A 102 0.61 4.00 -7.68
C GLN A 102 1.75 3.12 -7.15
N GLN A 103 2.29 3.41 -5.96
CA GLN A 103 3.39 2.63 -5.40
C GLN A 103 2.96 1.20 -5.04
N ILE A 104 1.79 1.03 -4.43
CA ILE A 104 1.27 -0.31 -4.12
C ILE A 104 1.03 -1.08 -5.42
N GLU A 105 0.31 -0.49 -6.38
CA GLU A 105 -0.05 -1.15 -7.64
C GLU A 105 1.20 -1.56 -8.43
N ASN A 106 2.18 -0.66 -8.57
CA ASN A 106 3.41 -0.92 -9.32
C ASN A 106 4.30 -1.99 -8.67
N MET A 107 4.36 -2.03 -7.33
CA MET A 107 5.25 -2.97 -6.62
C MET A 107 4.61 -4.35 -6.41
N THR A 108 3.29 -4.42 -6.34
CA THR A 108 2.57 -5.64 -5.90
C THR A 108 1.63 -6.22 -6.93
N GLY A 109 1.24 -5.45 -7.96
CA GLY A 109 0.22 -5.83 -8.93
C GLY A 109 -1.21 -5.87 -8.37
N LEU A 110 -1.42 -5.45 -7.12
CA LEU A 110 -2.73 -5.32 -6.50
C LEU A 110 -3.46 -4.09 -7.04
N ILE A 111 -4.78 -4.01 -6.85
CA ILE A 111 -5.61 -2.86 -7.26
C ILE A 111 -5.95 -2.02 -6.03
N VAL A 112 -5.81 -0.69 -6.09
CA VAL A 112 -6.08 0.21 -4.95
C VAL A 112 -7.22 1.18 -5.28
N PRO A 113 -8.50 0.80 -5.11
CA PRO A 113 -9.63 1.66 -5.44
C PRO A 113 -9.79 2.87 -4.51
N GLU A 114 -9.33 2.77 -3.26
CA GLU A 114 -9.46 3.85 -2.28
C GLU A 114 -8.28 3.98 -1.33
N VAL A 115 -7.92 5.23 -1.08
CA VAL A 115 -6.99 5.66 -0.05
C VAL A 115 -7.70 6.73 0.78
N ASN A 116 -8.16 6.35 1.96
CA ASN A 116 -8.85 7.22 2.90
C ASN A 116 -7.83 7.91 3.80
N ILE A 117 -7.87 9.24 3.85
CA ILE A 117 -6.91 10.04 4.61
C ILE A 117 -7.63 10.84 5.68
N ARG A 118 -7.21 10.65 6.93
CA ARG A 118 -7.55 11.52 8.06
C ARG A 118 -6.38 12.45 8.35
N VAL A 119 -6.60 13.76 8.29
CA VAL A 119 -5.63 14.72 8.82
C VAL A 119 -5.79 14.79 10.34
N ALA A 120 -4.80 14.30 11.08
CA ALA A 120 -4.83 14.24 12.54
C ALA A 120 -4.38 15.56 13.19
N GLY A 121 -3.55 16.35 12.49
CA GLY A 121 -3.06 17.62 12.99
C GLY A 121 -2.27 18.39 11.94
N VAL A 122 -1.90 19.62 12.31
CA VAL A 122 -1.02 20.50 11.53
C VAL A 122 0.17 20.84 12.42
N ASN A 123 1.37 20.64 11.91
CA ASN A 123 2.62 20.98 12.57
C ASN A 123 3.11 22.34 12.06
N LEU A 124 3.41 23.27 12.97
CA LEU A 124 3.84 24.63 12.65
C LEU A 124 5.31 24.73 12.21
N GLY A 125 6.05 23.62 12.23
CA GLY A 125 7.50 23.60 12.08
C GLY A 125 8.21 23.97 13.39
N GLU A 126 9.48 23.58 13.49
CA GLU A 126 10.50 24.32 14.26
C GLU A 126 11.19 25.31 13.33
#